data_AF-A0A655RZ85-F1
#
_entry.id   AF-A0A655RZ85-F1
#
_cell.length_a   1.000
_cell.length_b   1.000
_cell.length_c   1.000
_cell.angle_alpha   90.00
_cell.angle_beta   90.00
_cell.angle_gamma   90.00
#
_symmetry.space_group_name_H-M   'P 1'
#
loop_
_entity.id
_entity.type
_entity.pdbx_description
1 polymer ?
#
loop_
_entity_poly.entity_id
_entity_poly.type
_entity_poly.pdbx_seq_one_letter_code
_entity_poly.pdbx_strand_id
1 'polypeptide(L)'
;MFALALLVAYLVLAAQFESFINPLVVMLTVPMGVFGGFLGLFVMGQGMNIYSQISMIMLIGMVTKNGILIVEFANQLRDRGVEFEKAIIDASARRLRPILMTAFTTLAGSIPLIVSTGAGYESRIAVGTVIFFGMGFATLVTLLVIPAMYRLISGSTQAPGHVEAELNHELQQDVKGRAQH
;
A
#
# COMPACT_ATOMS: atom_id res chain seq x y z
N MET A 1 13.07 -0.97 -16.66
CA MET A 1 12.04 -1.89 -16.13
C MET A 1 11.38 -1.37 -14.87
N PHE A 2 12.14 -1.06 -13.81
CA PHE A 2 11.56 -0.64 -12.51
C PHE A 2 10.69 0.62 -12.58
N ALA A 3 11.15 1.67 -13.27
CA ALA A 3 10.39 2.91 -13.45
C ALA A 3 9.05 2.70 -14.18
N LEU A 4 9.03 1.81 -15.18
CA LEU A 4 7.79 1.47 -15.90
C LEU A 4 6.81 0.72 -14.98
N ALA A 5 7.30 -0.22 -14.17
CA ALA A 5 6.47 -0.93 -13.20
C ALA A 5 5.84 0.03 -12.17
N LEU A 6 6.62 0.98 -11.66
CA LEU A 6 6.12 2.04 -10.77
C LEU A 6 5.08 2.92 -11.45
N LEU A 7 5.33 3.34 -12.69
CA LEU A 7 4.39 4.16 -13.46
C LEU A 7 3.06 3.43 -13.68
N VAL A 8 3.11 2.17 -14.15
CA VAL A 8 1.89 1.37 -14.38
C VAL A 8 1.14 1.14 -13.07
N ALA A 9 1.83 0.77 -12.00
CA ALA A 9 1.20 0.59 -10.69
C ALA A 9 0.56 1.89 -10.19
N TYR A 10 1.21 3.04 -10.39
CA TYR A 10 0.66 4.34 -10.01
C TYR A 10 -0.61 4.66 -10.80
N LEU A 11 -0.60 4.48 -12.13
CA LEU A 11 -1.76 4.75 -12.97
C LEU A 11 -2.95 3.86 -12.64
N VAL A 12 -2.70 2.56 -12.39
CA VAL A 12 -3.75 1.62 -11.98
C VAL A 12 -4.37 2.03 -10.65
N LEU A 13 -3.55 2.42 -9.67
CA LEU A 13 -4.05 2.93 -8.39
C LEU A 13 -4.79 4.27 -8.55
N ALA A 14 -4.29 5.17 -9.37
CA ALA A 14 -4.96 6.46 -9.61
C ALA A 14 -6.35 6.27 -10.23
N ALA A 15 -6.47 5.33 -11.18
CA ALA A 15 -7.75 4.91 -11.71
C ALA A 15 -8.64 4.25 -10.66
N GLN A 16 -8.09 3.38 -9.81
CA GLN A 16 -8.84 2.68 -8.76
C GLN A 16 -9.42 3.62 -7.69
N PHE A 17 -8.69 4.67 -7.33
CA PHE A 17 -9.09 5.60 -6.26
C PHE A 17 -9.79 6.85 -6.77
N GLU A 18 -9.93 7.00 -8.09
CA GLU A 18 -10.34 8.24 -8.74
C GLU A 18 -9.60 9.47 -8.17
N SER A 19 -8.34 9.27 -7.77
CA SER A 19 -7.55 10.22 -6.99
C SER A 19 -6.08 10.05 -7.26
N PHE A 20 -5.36 11.16 -7.41
CA PHE A 20 -3.91 11.18 -7.61
C PHE A 20 -3.12 11.24 -6.29
N ILE A 21 -3.78 11.59 -5.17
CA ILE A 21 -3.15 11.78 -3.86
C ILE A 21 -3.04 10.44 -3.11
N ASN A 22 -4.13 9.66 -3.08
CA ASN A 22 -4.17 8.37 -2.38
C ASN A 22 -3.08 7.37 -2.89
N PRO A 23 -2.89 7.21 -4.21
CA PRO A 23 -1.82 6.38 -4.76
C PRO A 23 -0.42 6.88 -4.41
N LEU A 24 -0.24 8.20 -4.34
CA LEU A 24 1.05 8.82 -4.05
C LEU A 24 1.51 8.47 -2.63
N VAL A 25 0.59 8.51 -1.67
CA VAL A 25 0.85 8.12 -0.27
C VAL A 25 1.31 6.65 -0.19
N VAL A 26 0.67 5.76 -0.95
CA VAL A 26 1.03 4.34 -0.98
C VAL A 26 2.36 4.12 -1.69
N MET A 27 2.61 4.82 -2.80
CA MET A 27 3.86 4.71 -3.56
C MET A 27 5.10 5.09 -2.76
N LEU A 28 4.98 5.96 -1.75
CA LEU A 28 6.09 6.30 -0.86
C LEU A 28 6.62 5.10 -0.05
N THR A 29 5.82 4.06 0.15
CA THR A 29 6.24 2.85 0.85
C THR A 29 7.02 1.87 -0.03
N VAL A 30 6.88 1.98 -1.35
CA VAL A 30 7.53 1.05 -2.30
C VAL A 30 9.05 1.18 -2.29
N PRO A 31 9.66 2.38 -2.37
CA PRO A 31 11.10 2.54 -2.26
C PRO A 31 11.66 1.95 -0.97
N MET A 32 10.91 2.06 0.13
CA MET A 32 11.32 1.51 1.42
C MET A 32 11.35 -0.02 1.40
N GLY A 33 10.37 -0.67 0.77
CA GLY A 33 10.40 -2.12 0.59
C GLY A 33 11.54 -2.59 -0.30
N VAL A 34 11.75 -1.90 -1.42
CA VAL A 34 12.85 -2.20 -2.35
C VAL A 34 14.20 -2.06 -1.65
N PHE A 35 14.37 -1.02 -0.83
CA PHE A 35 15.54 -0.84 0.02
C PHE A 35 15.73 -2.02 0.97
N GLY A 36 14.68 -2.50 1.63
CA GLY A 36 14.73 -3.71 2.46
C GLY A 36 15.17 -4.96 1.68
N GLY A 37 14.68 -5.13 0.45
CA GLY A 37 15.09 -6.23 -0.43
C GLY A 37 16.57 -6.14 -0.85
N PHE A 38 17.04 -4.94 -1.20
CA PHE A 38 18.46 -4.68 -1.49
C PHE A 38 19.34 -4.96 -0.28
N LEU A 39 18.92 -4.51 0.91
CA LEU A 39 19.65 -4.73 2.16
C LEU A 39 19.74 -6.23 2.46
N GLY A 40 18.67 -6.99 2.21
CA GLY A 40 18.68 -8.46 2.32
C GLY A 40 19.69 -9.14 1.39
N LEU A 41 19.74 -8.72 0.12
CA LEU A 41 20.74 -9.24 -0.83
C LEU A 41 22.16 -8.92 -0.38
N PHE A 42 22.39 -7.70 0.10
CA PHE A 42 23.69 -7.28 0.62
C PHE A 42 24.12 -8.12 1.83
N VAL A 43 23.21 -8.36 2.78
CA VAL A 43 23.47 -9.18 3.98
C VAL A 43 23.73 -10.64 3.63
N MET A 44 23.04 -11.20 2.63
CA MET A 44 23.30 -12.57 2.15
C MET A 44 24.46 -12.69 1.16
N GLY A 45 25.15 -11.59 0.84
CA GLY A 45 26.24 -11.60 -0.14
C GLY A 45 25.78 -12.00 -1.55
N GLN A 46 24.51 -11.79 -1.89
CA GLN A 46 23.93 -12.13 -3.18
C GLN A 46 24.02 -10.94 -4.14
N GLY A 47 24.37 -11.23 -5.40
CA GLY A 47 24.42 -10.23 -6.45
C GLY A 47 23.04 -9.87 -7.02
N MET A 48 22.96 -8.72 -7.69
CA MET A 48 21.75 -8.30 -8.40
C MET A 48 21.65 -9.03 -9.74
N ASN A 49 20.87 -10.11 -9.76
CA ASN A 49 20.58 -10.92 -10.95
C ASN A 49 19.12 -10.74 -11.41
N ILE A 50 18.75 -11.36 -12.54
CA ILE A 50 17.40 -11.26 -13.10
C ILE A 50 16.31 -11.75 -12.12
N TYR A 51 16.59 -12.78 -11.33
CA TYR A 51 15.65 -13.32 -10.35
C TYR A 51 15.39 -12.34 -9.21
N SER A 52 16.45 -11.70 -8.70
CA SER A 52 16.34 -10.66 -7.68
C SER A 52 15.55 -9.43 -8.19
N GLN A 53 15.71 -9.05 -9.47
CA GLN A 53 14.94 -7.96 -10.08
C GLN A 53 13.46 -8.31 -10.21
N ILE A 54 13.13 -9.54 -10.64
CA ILE A 54 11.75 -10.02 -10.70
C ILE A 54 11.14 -10.00 -9.30
N SER A 55 11.87 -10.44 -8.27
CA SER A 55 11.40 -10.37 -6.88
C SER A 55 11.20 -8.95 -6.37
N MET A 56 12.05 -8.00 -6.75
CA MET A 56 11.83 -6.60 -6.40
C MET A 56 10.57 -6.05 -7.06
N ILE A 57 10.26 -6.44 -8.31
CA ILE A 57 9.01 -6.06 -8.98
C ILE A 57 7.81 -6.71 -8.28
N MET A 58 7.89 -7.99 -7.90
CA MET A 58 6.84 -8.65 -7.11
C MET A 58 6.64 -7.93 -5.77
N LEU A 59 7.71 -7.46 -5.15
CA LEU A 59 7.68 -6.73 -3.89
C LEU A 59 6.86 -5.43 -4.01
N ILE A 60 6.96 -4.71 -5.14
CA ILE A 60 6.15 -3.50 -5.39
C ILE A 60 4.67 -3.83 -5.19
N GLY A 61 4.17 -4.89 -5.84
CA GLY A 61 2.77 -5.30 -5.75
C GLY A 61 2.38 -5.73 -4.34
N MET A 62 3.22 -6.52 -3.66
CA MET A 62 2.95 -6.99 -2.29
C MET A 62 2.86 -5.83 -1.29
N VAL A 63 3.79 -4.89 -1.35
CA VAL A 63 3.84 -3.72 -0.46
C VAL A 63 2.68 -2.78 -0.76
N THR A 64 2.45 -2.51 -2.05
CA THR A 64 1.33 -1.67 -2.50
C THR A 64 -0.01 -2.23 -2.04
N LYS A 65 -0.24 -3.55 -2.15
CA LYS A 65 -1.43 -4.23 -1.62
C LYS A 65 -1.64 -3.94 -0.14
N ASN A 66 -0.60 -4.02 0.67
CA ASN A 66 -0.76 -3.84 2.11
C ASN A 66 -1.03 -2.37 2.44
N GLY A 67 -0.39 -1.46 1.71
CA GLY A 67 -0.59 -0.04 1.91
C GLY A 67 -1.92 0.50 1.42
N ILE A 68 -2.39 0.00 0.28
CA ILE A 68 -3.64 0.44 -0.33
C ILE A 68 -4.85 0.10 0.53
N LEU A 69 -4.83 -1.06 1.19
CA LEU A 69 -5.90 -1.52 2.08
C LEU A 69 -6.13 -0.57 3.27
N ILE A 70 -5.09 0.09 3.78
CA ILE A 70 -5.19 1.08 4.87
C ILE A 70 -5.86 2.35 4.36
N VAL A 71 -5.37 2.89 3.25
CA VAL A 71 -5.89 4.13 2.65
C VAL A 71 -7.35 3.96 2.22
N GLU A 72 -7.68 2.83 1.61
CA GLU A 72 -9.05 2.48 1.23
C GLU A 72 -10.00 2.44 2.42
N PHE A 73 -9.62 1.76 3.51
CA PHE A 73 -10.47 1.72 4.71
C PHE A 73 -10.60 3.08 5.37
N ALA A 74 -9.54 3.89 5.36
CA ALA A 74 -9.60 5.26 5.87
C ALA A 74 -10.58 6.10 5.05
N ASN A 75 -10.54 6.03 3.72
CA ASN A 75 -11.51 6.69 2.85
C ASN A 75 -12.93 6.19 3.11
N GLN A 76 -13.16 4.87 3.16
CA GLN A 76 -14.48 4.29 3.45
C GLN A 76 -15.05 4.76 4.79
N LEU A 77 -14.22 4.99 5.80
CA LEU A 77 -14.64 5.53 7.09
C LEU A 77 -14.95 7.03 7.01
N ARG A 78 -14.16 7.79 6.24
CA ARG A 78 -14.44 9.21 5.96
C ARG A 78 -15.76 9.41 5.21
N ASP A 79 -16.06 8.55 4.24
CA ASP A 79 -17.32 8.59 3.48
C ASP A 79 -18.54 8.27 4.36
N ARG A 80 -18.32 7.56 5.47
CA ARG A 80 -19.35 7.31 6.51
C ARG A 80 -19.45 8.45 7.54
N GLY A 81 -18.74 9.55 7.33
CA GLY A 81 -18.74 10.71 8.23
C GLY A 81 -17.88 10.56 9.48
N VAL A 82 -16.98 9.56 9.55
CA VAL A 82 -16.03 9.45 10.67
C VAL A 82 -14.97 10.54 10.56
N GLU A 83 -14.67 11.19 11.68
CA GLU A 83 -13.60 12.18 11.78
C GLU A 83 -12.27 11.63 11.23
N PHE A 84 -11.55 12.46 10.47
CA PHE A 84 -10.36 12.08 9.72
C PHE A 84 -9.30 11.34 10.57
N GLU A 85 -8.95 11.86 11.74
CA GLU A 85 -7.94 11.22 12.60
C GLU A 85 -8.42 9.86 13.12
N LYS A 86 -9.70 9.78 13.50
CA LYS A 86 -10.30 8.54 13.98
C LYS A 86 -10.41 7.50 12.86
N ALA A 87 -10.73 7.93 11.64
CA ALA A 87 -10.80 7.07 10.47
C ALA A 87 -9.44 6.41 10.17
N ILE A 88 -8.33 7.15 10.28
CA ILE A 88 -6.98 6.62 10.06
C ILE A 88 -6.62 5.57 11.12
N ILE A 89 -6.88 5.87 12.39
CA ILE A 89 -6.57 4.97 13.50
C ILE A 89 -7.41 3.69 13.38
N ASP A 90 -8.71 3.82 13.15
CA ASP A 90 -9.62 2.69 13.00
C ASP A 90 -9.28 1.84 11.78
N ALA A 91 -8.94 2.45 10.64
CA ALA A 91 -8.49 1.75 9.45
C ALA A 91 -7.21 0.95 9.72
N SER A 92 -6.22 1.60 10.35
CA SER A 92 -4.94 0.97 10.67
C SER A 92 -5.11 -0.20 11.64
N ALA A 93 -5.91 -0.03 12.69
CA ALA A 93 -6.18 -1.08 13.67
C ALA A 93 -6.92 -2.28 13.05
N ARG A 94 -7.91 -2.04 12.18
CA ARG A 94 -8.66 -3.10 11.49
C ARG A 94 -7.79 -3.88 10.50
N ARG A 95 -6.85 -3.20 9.84
CA ARG A 95 -5.98 -3.81 8.83
C ARG A 95 -4.73 -4.46 9.40
N LEU A 96 -4.33 -4.10 10.63
CA LEU A 96 -3.14 -4.66 11.28
C LEU A 96 -3.14 -6.19 11.27
N ARG A 97 -4.23 -6.83 11.70
CA ARG A 97 -4.34 -8.31 11.75
C ARG A 97 -4.21 -8.94 10.34
N PRO A 98 -5.00 -8.55 9.33
CA PRO A 98 -4.85 -9.05 7.97
C PRO A 98 -3.45 -8.80 7.36
N ILE A 99 -2.88 -7.61 7.54
CA ILE A 99 -1.56 -7.27 6.98
C ILE A 99 -0.50 -8.18 7.57
N LEU A 100 -0.47 -8.33 8.90
CA LEU A 100 0.46 -9.22 9.59
C LEU A 100 0.28 -10.68 9.14
N MET A 101 -0.95 -11.16 9.00
CA MET A 101 -1.23 -12.52 8.53
C MET A 101 -0.60 -12.77 7.15
N THR A 102 -0.78 -11.84 6.21
CA THR A 102 -0.19 -11.97 4.86
C THR A 102 1.33 -11.88 4.90
N ALA A 103 1.88 -10.94 5.68
CA ALA A 103 3.33 -10.80 5.82
C ALA A 103 3.94 -12.07 6.40
N PHE A 104 3.43 -12.60 7.51
CA PHE A 104 3.93 -13.83 8.11
C PHE A 104 3.82 -15.02 7.16
N THR A 105 2.73 -15.13 6.39
CA THR A 105 2.57 -16.20 5.40
C THR A 105 3.65 -16.11 4.32
N THR A 106 3.88 -14.91 3.77
CA THR A 106 4.90 -14.67 2.76
C THR A 106 6.31 -14.91 3.31
N LEU A 107 6.61 -14.43 4.52
CA LEU A 107 7.89 -14.64 5.19
C LEU A 107 8.13 -16.13 5.42
N ALA A 108 7.18 -16.84 6.02
CA ALA A 108 7.27 -18.28 6.24
C ALA A 108 7.44 -19.06 4.93
N GLY A 109 6.69 -18.71 3.88
CA GLY A 109 6.80 -19.32 2.55
C GLY A 109 8.14 -19.04 1.85
N SER A 110 8.83 -17.97 2.20
CA SER A 110 10.16 -17.64 1.66
C SER A 110 11.32 -18.33 2.38
N ILE A 111 11.12 -18.84 3.60
CA ILE A 111 12.16 -19.56 4.36
C ILE A 111 12.69 -20.79 3.58
N PRO A 112 11.85 -21.69 3.04
CA PRO A 112 12.32 -22.84 2.26
C PRO A 112 13.15 -22.45 1.02
N LEU A 113 12.86 -21.29 0.42
CA LEU A 113 13.60 -20.79 -0.74
C LEU A 113 15.01 -20.35 -0.37
N ILE A 114 15.17 -19.74 0.81
CA ILE A 114 16.45 -19.30 1.36
C ILE A 114 17.34 -20.49 1.75
N VAL A 115 16.76 -21.53 2.35
CA VAL A 115 17.53 -22.71 2.78
C VAL A 115 17.67 -23.77 1.68
N SER A 116 17.22 -23.48 0.47
CA SER A 116 17.22 -24.45 -0.62
C SER A 116 18.63 -24.79 -1.08
N THR A 117 18.88 -26.07 -1.31
CA THR A 117 20.14 -26.60 -1.87
C THR A 117 19.88 -27.35 -3.19
N GLY A 118 20.94 -27.65 -3.93
CA GLY A 118 20.88 -28.40 -5.19
C GLY A 118 20.82 -27.54 -6.45
N ALA A 119 20.43 -28.14 -7.59
CA ALA A 119 20.44 -27.46 -8.88
C ALA A 119 19.48 -26.24 -8.88
N GLY A 120 19.98 -25.09 -9.36
CA GLY A 120 19.21 -23.84 -9.41
C GLY A 120 18.95 -23.19 -8.05
N TYR A 121 19.75 -23.50 -7.02
CA TYR A 121 19.58 -22.88 -5.70
C TYR A 121 19.81 -21.36 -5.71
N GLU A 122 20.75 -20.85 -6.51
CA GLU A 122 21.05 -19.42 -6.60
C GLU A 122 19.82 -18.57 -6.96
N SER A 123 18.96 -19.06 -7.85
CA SER A 123 17.74 -18.35 -8.23
C SER A 123 16.71 -18.37 -7.10
N ARG A 124 16.56 -19.50 -6.40
CA ARG A 124 15.62 -19.65 -5.28
C ARG A 124 16.04 -18.80 -4.09
N ILE A 125 17.34 -18.79 -3.75
CA ILE A 125 17.88 -17.96 -2.66
C ILE A 125 17.71 -16.48 -3.00
N ALA A 126 18.05 -16.04 -4.21
CA ALA A 126 17.86 -14.65 -4.62
C ALA A 126 16.39 -14.21 -4.49
N VAL A 127 15.45 -15.07 -4.92
CA VAL A 127 14.01 -14.78 -4.81
C VAL A 127 13.56 -14.71 -3.35
N GLY A 128 13.90 -15.74 -2.57
CA GLY A 128 13.52 -15.86 -1.17
C GLY A 128 14.06 -14.73 -0.32
N THR A 129 15.31 -14.33 -0.53
CA THR A 129 15.99 -13.26 0.22
C THR A 129 15.30 -11.92 0.03
N VAL A 130 15.04 -11.53 -1.22
CA VAL A 130 14.39 -10.24 -1.52
C VAL A 130 12.99 -10.20 -0.92
N ILE A 131 12.22 -11.29 -1.03
CA ILE A 131 10.88 -11.37 -0.46
C ILE A 131 10.95 -11.30 1.08
N PHE A 132 11.83 -12.07 1.71
CA PHE A 132 11.91 -12.14 3.18
C PHE A 132 12.29 -10.80 3.79
N PHE A 133 13.42 -10.23 3.37
CA PHE A 133 13.91 -8.96 3.92
C PHE A 133 13.06 -7.78 3.45
N GLY A 134 12.70 -7.75 2.17
CA GLY A 134 11.87 -6.70 1.60
C GLY A 134 10.49 -6.65 2.23
N MET A 135 9.79 -7.79 2.34
CA MET A 135 8.44 -7.83 2.93
C MET A 135 8.47 -7.57 4.42
N GLY A 136 9.47 -8.11 5.14
CA GLY A 136 9.62 -7.90 6.58
C GLY A 136 9.83 -6.42 6.90
N PHE A 137 10.81 -5.79 6.24
CA PHE A 137 11.08 -4.37 6.40
C PHE A 137 9.92 -3.50 5.93
N ALA A 138 9.37 -3.76 4.73
CA ALA A 138 8.26 -2.99 4.20
C ALA A 138 7.02 -3.07 5.08
N THR A 139 6.70 -4.23 5.67
CA THR A 139 5.52 -4.37 6.53
C THR A 139 5.62 -3.49 7.77
N LEU A 140 6.79 -3.48 8.43
CA LEU A 140 7.04 -2.63 9.58
C LEU A 140 6.92 -1.15 9.21
N VAL A 141 7.53 -0.76 8.10
CA VAL A 141 7.50 0.63 7.62
C VAL A 141 6.08 1.02 7.20
N THR A 142 5.35 0.18 6.47
CA THR A 142 3.99 0.45 5.94
C THR A 142 3.01 0.74 7.06
N LEU A 143 3.04 -0.05 8.15
CA LEU A 143 2.14 0.13 9.29
C LEU A 143 2.35 1.46 10.03
N LEU A 144 3.56 2.02 10.00
CA LEU A 144 3.89 3.28 10.67
C LEU A 144 3.82 4.48 9.73
N VAL A 145 4.36 4.34 8.53
CA VAL A 145 4.52 5.43 7.56
C VAL A 145 3.21 5.77 6.88
N ILE A 146 2.35 4.81 6.55
CA ILE A 146 1.10 5.14 5.84
C ILE A 146 0.16 5.99 6.68
N PRO A 147 -0.13 5.66 7.95
CA PRO A 147 -0.98 6.49 8.78
C PRO A 147 -0.42 7.92 8.94
N ALA A 148 0.90 8.04 9.12
CA ALA A 148 1.57 9.32 9.25
C ALA A 148 1.53 10.15 7.96
N MET A 149 1.89 9.54 6.82
CA MET A 149 1.91 10.22 5.53
C MET A 149 0.51 10.57 5.04
N TYR A 150 -0.47 9.68 5.27
CA TYR A 150 -1.85 9.97 4.94
C TYR A 150 -2.39 11.12 5.80
N ARG A 151 -2.05 11.19 7.10
CA ARG A 151 -2.39 12.34 7.96
C ARG A 151 -1.78 13.65 7.44
N LEU A 152 -0.50 13.64 7.06
CA LEU A 152 0.22 14.83 6.58
C LEU A 152 -0.29 15.34 5.23
N ILE A 153 -0.58 14.43 4.30
CA ILE A 153 -0.92 14.78 2.92
C ILE A 153 -2.42 15.02 2.76
N SER A 154 -3.25 14.23 3.44
CA SER A 154 -4.72 14.28 3.31
C SER A 154 -5.41 15.13 4.37
N GLY A 155 -4.66 15.69 5.33
CA GLY A 155 -5.20 16.60 6.35
C GLY A 155 -5.72 17.93 5.79
N SER A 156 -5.24 18.33 4.61
CA SER A 156 -5.68 19.53 3.88
C SER A 156 -6.71 19.24 2.76
N THR A 157 -7.10 17.98 2.57
CA THR A 157 -8.02 17.56 1.49
C THR A 157 -9.40 17.30 2.08
N GLN A 158 -10.42 18.02 1.59
CA GLN A 158 -11.82 17.76 1.97
C GLN A 158 -12.20 16.31 1.65
N ALA A 159 -13.10 15.72 2.44
CA ALA A 159 -13.57 14.36 2.21
C ALA A 159 -14.15 14.24 0.79
N PRO A 160 -13.85 13.16 0.04
CA PRO A 160 -14.39 12.95 -1.31
C PRO A 160 -15.92 13.09 -1.38
N GLY A 161 -16.64 12.77 -0.30
CA GLY A 161 -18.08 12.94 -0.19
C GLY A 161 -18.59 14.32 0.25
N HIS A 162 -17.75 15.33 0.48
CA HIS A 162 -18.23 16.67 0.89
C HIS A 162 -19.01 17.34 -0.26
N VAL A 163 -18.54 17.18 -1.49
CA VAL A 163 -19.20 17.72 -2.69
C VAL A 163 -20.52 16.99 -2.99
N GLU A 164 -20.59 15.67 -2.78
CA GLU A 164 -21.86 14.92 -2.92
C GLU A 164 -22.86 15.25 -1.80
N ALA A 165 -22.38 15.44 -0.57
CA ALA A 165 -23.22 15.84 0.56
C ALA A 165 -23.77 17.26 0.37
N GLU A 166 -22.95 18.19 -0.10
CA GLU A 166 -23.34 19.56 -0.43
C GLU A 166 -24.32 19.58 -1.61
N LEU A 167 -24.04 18.82 -2.68
CA LEU A 167 -24.95 18.69 -3.83
C LEU A 167 -26.29 18.06 -3.46
N ASN A 168 -26.32 17.02 -2.61
CA ASN A 168 -27.58 16.45 -2.12
C ASN A 168 -28.34 17.43 -1.22
N HIS A 169 -27.65 18.24 -0.44
CA HIS A 169 -28.26 19.27 0.38
C HIS A 169 -28.87 20.39 -0.48
N GLU A 170 -28.16 20.83 -1.53
CA GLU A 170 -28.66 21.78 -2.53
C GLU A 170 -29.86 21.22 -3.31
N LEU A 171 -29.80 19.97 -3.77
CA LEU A 171 -30.92 19.31 -4.47
C LEU A 171 -32.15 19.18 -3.57
N GLN A 172 -31.99 18.86 -2.29
CA GLN A 172 -33.11 18.83 -1.33
C GLN A 172 -33.68 20.21 -1.04
N GLN A 173 -32.85 21.26 -1.05
CA GLN A 173 -33.31 22.64 -0.92
C GLN A 173 -34.06 23.11 -2.18
N ASP A 174 -33.58 22.77 -3.38
CA ASP A 174 -34.21 23.14 -4.65
C ASP A 174 -35.55 22.39 -4.84
N VAL A 175 -35.64 21.12 -4.44
CA VAL A 175 -36.90 20.36 -4.42
C VAL A 175 -37.90 20.95 -3.43
N LYS A 176 -37.46 21.39 -2.24
CA LYS A 176 -38.34 22.06 -1.27
C LYS A 176 -38.80 23.44 -1.75
N GLY A 177 -37.95 24.20 -2.44
CA GLY A 177 -38.29 25.49 -3.02
C GLY A 177 -39.31 25.40 -4.15
N ARG A 178 -39.22 24.37 -5.00
CA ARG A 178 -40.21 24.11 -6.07
C ARG A 178 -41.54 23.57 -5.57
N ALA A 179 -41.59 22.95 -4.40
CA ALA A 179 -42.83 22.45 -3.80
C ALA A 179 -43.64 23.53 -3.07
N GLN A 180 -43.07 24.73 -2.86
CA GLN A 180 -43.70 25.86 -2.18
C GLN A 180 -44.24 26.95 -3.13
N HIS A 181 -44.02 26.81 -4.44
CA HIS A 181 -44.59 27.64 -5.50
C HIS A 181 -45.65 26.86 -6.28
#